data_AF-A0A803PK34-F1
#
_entry.id   AF-A0A803PK34-F1
#
_cell.length_a   1.000
_cell.length_b   1.000
_cell.length_c   1.000
_cell.angle_alpha   90.00
_cell.angle_beta   90.00
_cell.angle_gamma   90.00
#
_symmetry.space_group_name_H-M   'P 1'
#
loop_
_entity.id
_entity.type
_entity.pdbx_description
1 polymer ?
#
loop_
_entity_poly.entity_id
_entity_poly.type
_entity_poly.pdbx_seq_one_letter_code
_entity_poly.pdbx_strand_id
1 'polypeptide(L)'
;MCLPKAQGGLGFRKSMEINQALLAKWGWALLNENQWLCGQVLSAKYLRGNSFFNFSCKNSNSWFLKNVVRYREILKKGAYYVSVLFSLPEVVIPQRWTPPPEDWIKINCDVKVGCGSMCGVALARNHTSSILWVTTNKLNFEDLLIGEAGTCQFAMEKVVLLKYFFVN
;
A
#
# COMPACT_ATOMS: atom_id res chain seq x y z
N MET A 1 5.26 24.32 5.65
CA MET A 1 5.99 23.04 5.84
C MET A 1 5.80 22.08 4.68
N CYS A 2 4.56 21.78 4.26
CA CYS A 2 4.25 20.82 3.19
C CYS A 2 4.31 21.36 1.75
N LEU A 3 4.69 22.64 1.56
CA LEU A 3 4.87 23.20 0.22
C LEU A 3 6.15 22.65 -0.43
N PRO A 4 6.22 22.58 -1.77
CA PRO A 4 7.46 22.26 -2.47
C PRO A 4 8.61 23.20 -2.06
N LYS A 5 9.85 22.70 -2.10
CA LYS A 5 11.05 23.51 -1.81
C LYS A 5 11.13 24.77 -2.68
N ALA A 6 10.70 24.66 -3.95
CA ALA A 6 10.62 25.78 -4.89
C ALA A 6 9.65 26.89 -4.46
N GLN A 7 8.71 26.62 -3.57
CA GLN A 7 7.74 27.59 -3.02
C GLN A 7 8.07 27.96 -1.56
N GLY A 8 9.31 27.76 -1.11
CA GLY A 8 9.74 28.09 0.25
C GLY A 8 9.26 27.11 1.33
N GLY A 9 8.75 25.94 0.96
CA GLY A 9 8.41 24.86 1.88
C GLY A 9 9.53 23.84 2.11
N LEU A 10 9.30 22.84 2.95
CA LEU A 10 10.28 21.77 3.22
C LEU A 10 10.09 20.57 2.29
N GLY A 11 9.02 20.54 1.49
CA GLY A 11 8.72 19.43 0.57
C GLY A 11 8.18 18.17 1.25
N PHE A 12 7.75 18.24 2.51
CA PHE A 12 7.12 17.11 3.18
C PHE A 12 5.72 16.83 2.60
N ARG A 13 5.36 15.55 2.41
CA ARG A 13 3.97 15.15 2.11
C ARG A 13 3.05 15.65 3.25
N LYS A 14 1.76 15.88 2.98
CA LYS A 14 0.86 16.37 4.04
C LYS A 14 0.86 15.37 5.21
N SER A 15 1.18 15.83 6.42
CA SER A 15 1.32 14.96 7.59
C SER A 15 0.06 14.12 7.87
N MET A 16 -1.11 14.64 7.50
CA MET A 16 -2.38 13.93 7.57
C MET A 16 -2.38 12.66 6.70
N GLU A 17 -1.91 12.75 5.46
CA GLU A 17 -1.84 11.63 4.51
C GLU A 17 -0.81 10.58 4.95
N ILE A 18 0.36 11.02 5.47
CA ILE A 18 1.36 10.11 6.05
C ILE A 18 0.77 9.38 7.26
N ASN A 19 0.06 10.08 8.14
CA ASN A 19 -0.57 9.48 9.30
C ASN A 19 -1.64 8.45 8.90
N GLN A 20 -2.42 8.75 7.85
CA GLN A 20 -3.38 7.80 7.27
C GLN A 20 -2.71 6.52 6.77
N ALA A 21 -1.64 6.65 5.99
CA ALA A 21 -0.88 5.51 5.48
C ALA A 21 -0.27 4.67 6.62
N LEU A 22 0.27 5.31 7.66
CA LEU A 22 0.80 4.63 8.83
C LEU A 22 -0.30 3.90 9.61
N LEU A 23 -1.46 4.52 9.82
CA LEU A 23 -2.60 3.90 10.50
C LEU A 23 -3.16 2.71 9.70
N ALA A 24 -3.24 2.83 8.38
CA ALA A 24 -3.60 1.72 7.50
C ALA A 24 -2.58 0.59 7.57
N LYS A 25 -1.27 0.89 7.58
CA LYS A 25 -0.20 -0.10 7.76
C LYS A 25 -0.32 -0.84 9.10
N TRP A 26 -0.65 -0.13 10.18
CA TRP A 26 -0.91 -0.77 11.48
C TRP A 26 -2.16 -1.64 11.48
N GLY A 27 -3.25 -1.20 10.83
CA GLY A 27 -4.43 -2.03 10.65
C GLY A 27 -4.16 -3.28 9.81
N TRP A 28 -3.31 -3.19 8.78
CA TRP A 28 -2.86 -4.34 8.00
C TRP A 28 -2.00 -5.31 8.81
N ALA A 29 -1.14 -4.81 9.70
CA ALA A 29 -0.37 -5.64 10.62
C ALA A 29 -1.27 -6.39 11.62
N LEU A 30 -2.35 -5.74 12.08
CA LEU A 30 -3.39 -6.37 12.90
C LEU A 30 -4.25 -7.38 12.13
N LEU A 31 -4.33 -7.30 10.79
CA LEU A 31 -4.98 -8.31 9.97
C LEU A 31 -4.11 -9.54 9.75
N ASN A 32 -2.79 -9.35 9.70
CA ASN A 32 -1.80 -10.39 9.45
C ASN A 32 -1.04 -10.74 10.73
N GLU A 33 -1.80 -11.02 11.80
CA GLU A 33 -1.31 -11.21 13.17
C GLU A 33 -0.13 -12.19 13.27
N ASN A 34 -0.03 -13.16 12.36
CA ASN A 34 0.97 -14.22 12.38
C ASN A 34 2.32 -13.87 11.74
N GLN A 35 2.43 -12.73 11.05
CA GLN A 35 3.60 -12.45 10.20
C GLN A 35 4.66 -11.55 10.90
N TRP A 36 4.31 -10.86 12.01
CA TRP A 36 5.17 -9.85 12.63
C TRP A 36 5.01 -9.84 14.15
N LEU A 37 6.12 -9.79 14.90
CA LEU A 37 6.10 -9.66 16.37
C LEU A 37 5.27 -8.45 16.83
N CYS A 38 5.39 -7.33 16.12
CA CYS A 38 4.63 -6.12 16.46
C CYS A 38 3.12 -6.30 16.21
N GLY A 39 2.73 -7.07 15.18
CA GLY A 39 1.34 -7.45 14.93
C GLY A 39 0.78 -8.35 16.04
N GLN A 40 1.55 -9.35 16.48
CA GLN A 40 1.19 -10.24 17.60
C GLN A 40 1.00 -9.47 18.91
N VAL A 41 1.94 -8.59 19.26
CA VAL A 41 1.86 -7.77 20.48
C VAL A 41 0.65 -6.84 20.44
N LEU A 42 0.40 -6.20 19.29
CA LEU A 42 -0.76 -5.32 19.13
C LEU A 42 -2.08 -6.09 19.17
N SER A 43 -2.16 -7.26 18.54
CA SER A 43 -3.34 -8.12 18.59
C SER A 43 -3.61 -8.59 20.03
N ALA A 44 -2.60 -9.12 20.72
CA ALA A 44 -2.73 -9.57 22.10
C ALA A 44 -3.19 -8.43 23.03
N LYS A 45 -2.64 -7.22 22.83
CA LYS A 45 -2.99 -6.04 23.63
C LYS A 45 -4.41 -5.54 23.36
N TYR A 46 -4.79 -5.44 22.09
CA TYR A 46 -5.97 -4.70 21.67
C TYR A 46 -7.14 -5.57 21.22
N LEU A 47 -6.88 -6.64 20.47
CA LEU A 47 -7.90 -7.51 19.90
C LEU A 47 -8.28 -8.67 20.82
N ARG A 48 -7.33 -9.16 21.64
CA ARG A 48 -7.55 -10.22 22.64
C ARG A 48 -8.25 -11.47 22.04
N GLY A 49 -7.82 -11.91 20.86
CA GLY A 49 -8.37 -13.07 20.17
C GLY A 49 -9.62 -12.79 19.32
N ASN A 50 -10.08 -11.54 19.23
CA ASN A 50 -11.13 -11.15 18.28
C ASN A 50 -10.54 -10.80 16.92
N SER A 51 -11.25 -11.08 15.83
CA SER A 51 -10.79 -10.65 14.51
C SER A 51 -10.82 -9.12 14.38
N PHE A 52 -9.81 -8.55 13.72
CA PHE A 52 -9.73 -7.10 13.49
C PHE A 52 -10.99 -6.53 12.83
N PHE A 53 -11.65 -7.27 11.93
CA PHE A 53 -12.86 -6.81 11.24
C PHE A 53 -14.12 -6.81 12.11
N ASN A 54 -14.22 -7.71 13.08
CA ASN A 54 -15.39 -7.85 13.96
C ASN A 54 -15.20 -7.14 15.30
N PHE A 55 -14.00 -6.68 15.61
CA PHE A 55 -13.70 -5.98 16.85
C PHE A 55 -14.48 -4.66 16.97
N SER A 56 -15.12 -4.40 18.11
CA SER A 56 -15.78 -3.12 18.39
C SER A 56 -14.97 -2.30 19.40
N CYS A 57 -14.77 -1.01 19.09
CA CYS A 57 -14.04 -0.11 19.99
C CYS A 57 -14.91 0.32 21.16
N LYS A 58 -14.41 0.16 22.39
CA LYS A 58 -14.99 0.73 23.62
C LYS A 58 -14.49 2.16 23.83
N ASN A 59 -15.24 2.95 24.59
CA ASN A 59 -14.83 4.32 24.95
C ASN A 59 -13.53 4.35 25.76
N SER A 60 -13.23 3.31 26.54
CA SER A 60 -11.99 3.16 27.31
C SER A 60 -10.77 2.75 26.46
N ASN A 61 -10.96 2.38 25.18
CA ASN A 61 -9.84 2.02 24.32
C ASN A 61 -8.97 3.22 23.98
N SER A 62 -7.69 2.97 23.73
CA SER A 62 -6.73 4.02 23.41
C SER A 62 -7.13 4.80 22.16
N TRP A 63 -6.76 6.09 22.13
CA TRP A 63 -6.97 6.94 20.97
C TRP A 63 -6.33 6.35 19.70
N PHE A 64 -5.16 5.73 19.84
CA PHE A 64 -4.50 5.00 18.75
C PHE A 64 -5.39 3.90 18.15
N LEU A 65 -5.94 3.00 18.97
CA LEU A 65 -6.75 1.88 18.47
C LEU A 65 -8.03 2.36 17.77
N LYS A 66 -8.67 3.40 18.34
CA LYS A 66 -9.86 4.01 17.72
C LYS A 66 -9.56 4.54 16.33
N ASN A 67 -8.40 5.19 16.15
CA ASN A 67 -7.99 5.67 14.84
C ASN A 67 -7.66 4.53 13.88
N VAL A 68 -6.91 3.50 14.30
CA VAL A 68 -6.61 2.34 13.44
C VAL A 68 -7.90 1.65 12.97
N VAL A 69 -8.86 1.45 13.87
CA VAL A 69 -10.17 0.85 13.54
C VAL A 69 -10.98 1.74 12.59
N ARG A 70 -10.84 3.06 12.63
CA ARG A 70 -11.52 3.98 11.71
C ARG A 70 -11.11 3.75 10.24
N TYR A 71 -9.89 3.28 10.00
CA TYR A 71 -9.40 2.94 8.65
C TYR A 71 -9.78 1.52 8.21
N ARG A 72 -10.53 0.76 9.03
CA ARG A 72 -10.98 -0.60 8.71
C ARG A 72 -11.72 -0.69 7.38
N GLU A 73 -12.60 0.26 7.08
CA GLU A 73 -13.41 0.20 5.85
C GLU A 73 -12.55 0.40 4.59
N ILE A 74 -11.50 1.22 4.68
CA ILE A 74 -10.52 1.38 3.59
C ILE A 74 -9.73 0.07 3.43
N LEU A 75 -9.30 -0.52 4.54
CA LEU A 75 -8.61 -1.81 4.53
C LEU A 75 -9.48 -2.96 4.01
N LYS A 76 -10.78 -3.00 4.32
CA LYS A 76 -11.73 -3.98 3.77
C LYS A 76 -11.80 -3.87 2.25
N LYS A 77 -11.94 -2.65 1.73
CA LYS A 77 -11.98 -2.40 0.28
C LYS A 77 -10.67 -2.85 -0.39
N GLY A 78 -9.52 -2.49 0.18
CA GLY A 78 -8.21 -2.93 -0.32
C GLY A 78 -7.98 -4.44 -0.25
N ALA A 79 -8.32 -5.07 0.88
CA ALA A 79 -8.18 -6.51 1.07
C ALA A 79 -9.09 -7.32 0.14
N TYR A 80 -10.33 -6.85 -0.10
CA TYR A 80 -11.24 -7.45 -1.06
C TYR A 80 -10.67 -7.45 -2.48
N TYR A 81 -10.08 -6.32 -2.92
CA TYR A 81 -9.42 -6.24 -4.21
C TYR A 81 -8.26 -7.25 -4.32
N VAL A 82 -7.46 -7.40 -3.26
CA VAL A 82 -6.39 -8.41 -3.22
C VAL A 82 -6.96 -9.83 -3.30
N SER A 83 -8.01 -10.15 -2.55
CA SER A 83 -8.59 -11.51 -2.54
C SER A 83 -9.36 -11.89 -3.80
N VAL A 84 -9.92 -10.91 -4.52
CA VAL A 84 -10.65 -11.14 -5.78
C VAL A 84 -9.71 -11.25 -6.96
N LEU A 85 -8.58 -10.52 -6.94
CA LEU A 85 -7.57 -10.58 -8.00
C LEU A 85 -6.55 -11.71 -7.79
N PHE A 86 -6.33 -12.14 -6.53
CA PHE A 86 -5.35 -13.16 -6.18
C PHE A 86 -5.97 -14.13 -5.17
N SER A 87 -6.06 -15.41 -5.54
CA SER A 87 -6.26 -16.48 -4.56
C SER A 87 -4.93 -16.66 -3.81
N LEU A 88 -4.68 -15.85 -2.78
CA LEU A 88 -3.38 -15.87 -2.10
C LEU A 88 -3.14 -17.25 -1.47
N PRO A 89 -2.15 -18.04 -1.93
CA PRO A 89 -1.60 -19.10 -1.10
C PRO A 89 -0.95 -18.44 0.13
N GLU A 90 -0.74 -19.24 1.17
CA GLU A 90 -0.10 -18.80 2.41
C GLU A 90 1.21 -18.05 2.09
N VAL A 91 1.18 -16.72 2.20
CA VAL A 91 2.34 -15.89 1.86
C VAL A 91 3.41 -16.12 2.92
N VAL A 92 4.39 -16.97 2.62
CA VAL A 92 5.61 -17.10 3.42
C VAL A 92 6.48 -15.88 3.13
N ILE A 93 6.37 -14.85 3.97
CA ILE A 93 7.24 -13.66 3.85
C ILE A 93 8.59 -14.03 4.46
N PRO A 94 9.69 -14.09 3.68
CA PRO A 94 11.00 -14.41 4.23
C PRO A 94 11.48 -13.33 5.20
N GLN A 95 12.12 -13.76 6.30
CA GLN A 95 12.73 -12.88 7.32
C GLN A 95 13.80 -11.92 6.76
N ARG A 96 14.26 -12.16 5.52
CA ARG A 96 15.23 -11.35 4.81
C ARG A 96 14.77 -11.14 3.36
N TRP A 97 14.93 -9.92 2.85
CA TRP A 97 14.64 -9.65 1.44
C TRP A 97 15.57 -10.48 0.56
N THR A 98 14.99 -11.31 -0.29
CA THR A 98 15.67 -11.96 -1.42
C THR A 98 15.15 -11.36 -2.71
N PRO A 99 15.99 -11.29 -3.77
CA PRO A 99 15.47 -10.95 -5.09
C PRO A 99 14.37 -11.93 -5.48
N PRO A 100 13.38 -11.49 -6.26
CA PRO A 100 12.35 -12.38 -6.76
C PRO A 100 13.00 -13.47 -7.65
N PRO A 101 12.38 -14.65 -7.78
CA PRO A 101 12.89 -15.76 -8.62
C PRO A 101 13.25 -15.33 -10.06
N GLU A 102 14.05 -16.13 -10.75
CA GLU A 102 14.63 -15.80 -12.06
C GLU A 102 13.58 -15.33 -13.10
N ASP A 103 12.39 -15.92 -13.08
CA ASP A 103 11.33 -15.61 -14.04
C ASP A 103 10.35 -14.52 -13.59
N TRP A 104 10.58 -13.92 -12.43
CA TRP A 104 9.66 -12.94 -11.86
C TRP A 104 9.99 -11.53 -12.32
N ILE A 105 8.93 -10.81 -12.69
CA ILE A 105 8.99 -9.40 -13.04
C ILE A 105 8.43 -8.60 -11.88
N LYS A 106 9.26 -7.72 -11.32
CA LYS A 106 8.85 -6.77 -10.30
C LYS A 106 8.39 -5.49 -10.94
N ILE A 107 7.18 -5.07 -10.61
CA ILE A 107 6.61 -3.80 -11.06
C ILE A 107 6.56 -2.85 -9.89
N ASN A 108 7.28 -1.74 -10.03
CA ASN A 108 7.17 -0.62 -9.11
C ASN A 108 6.38 0.48 -9.79
N CYS A 109 5.43 1.06 -9.07
CA CYS A 109 4.71 2.25 -9.50
C CYS A 109 4.76 3.32 -8.40
N ASP A 110 4.80 4.58 -8.81
CA ASP A 110 4.79 5.74 -7.91
C ASP A 110 4.17 6.94 -8.61
N VAL A 111 3.55 7.82 -7.85
CA VAL A 111 2.94 9.05 -8.36
C VAL A 111 3.65 10.27 -7.79
N LYS A 112 3.92 11.24 -8.66
CA LYS A 112 4.39 12.56 -8.27
C LYS A 112 3.29 13.58 -8.43
N VAL A 113 3.00 14.31 -7.35
CA VAL A 113 2.07 15.45 -7.37
C VAL A 113 2.84 16.73 -7.64
N GLY A 114 2.43 17.44 -8.70
CA GLY A 114 2.92 18.77 -9.06
C GLY A 114 1.87 19.85 -8.82
N CYS A 115 2.22 21.10 -9.14
CA CYS A 115 1.30 22.24 -9.04
C CYS A 115 0.29 22.18 -10.19
N GLY A 116 -0.87 21.55 -9.97
CA GLY A 116 -1.96 21.45 -10.95
C GLY A 116 -1.92 20.23 -11.88
N SER A 117 -1.00 19.28 -11.66
CA SER A 117 -1.05 17.98 -12.34
C SER A 117 -0.31 16.91 -11.57
N MET A 118 -0.66 15.65 -11.79
CA MET A 118 0.07 14.50 -11.28
C MET A 118 0.73 13.74 -12.43
N CYS A 119 1.82 13.04 -12.14
CA CYS A 119 2.46 12.14 -13.07
C CYS A 119 2.68 10.79 -12.38
N GLY A 120 1.97 9.77 -12.85
CA GLY A 120 2.18 8.39 -12.47
C GLY A 120 3.29 7.78 -13.31
N VAL A 121 4.14 6.96 -12.68
CA VAL A 121 5.18 6.19 -13.35
C VAL A 121 5.04 4.73 -12.93
N ALA A 122 5.16 3.81 -13.89
CA ALA A 122 5.32 2.40 -13.63
C ALA A 122 6.56 1.86 -14.36
N LEU A 123 7.30 1.00 -13.68
CA LEU A 123 8.54 0.42 -14.18
C LEU A 123 8.55 -1.07 -13.85
N ALA A 124 8.90 -1.88 -14.84
CA ALA A 124 9.17 -3.30 -14.65
C ALA A 124 10.67 -3.61 -14.67
N ARG A 125 11.07 -4.50 -13.77
CA ARG A 125 12.43 -5.04 -13.68
C ARG A 125 12.41 -6.54 -13.51
N ASN A 126 13.41 -7.23 -14.07
CA ASN A 126 13.63 -8.65 -13.81
C ASN A 126 14.39 -8.87 -12.48
N HIS A 127 14.68 -10.13 -12.14
CA HIS A 127 15.45 -10.52 -10.96
C HIS A 127 16.88 -9.94 -10.92
N THR A 128 17.51 -9.68 -12.07
CA THR A 128 18.83 -9.02 -12.16
C THR A 128 18.76 -7.49 -12.03
N SER A 129 17.59 -6.93 -11.73
CA SER A 129 17.34 -5.48 -11.70
C SER A 129 17.45 -4.76 -13.04
N SER A 130 17.52 -5.50 -14.15
CA SER A 130 17.47 -4.94 -15.51
C SER A 130 16.07 -4.41 -15.80
N ILE A 131 15.99 -3.20 -16.33
CA ILE A 131 14.73 -2.54 -16.69
C ILE A 131 14.19 -3.16 -17.97
N LEU A 132 12.97 -3.67 -17.92
CA LEU A 132 12.28 -4.23 -19.08
C LEU A 132 11.49 -3.14 -19.82
N TRP A 133 10.76 -2.32 -19.07
CA TRP A 133 10.01 -1.18 -19.60
C TRP A 133 9.74 -0.14 -18.52
N VAL A 134 9.51 1.09 -18.98
CA VAL A 134 9.07 2.22 -18.17
C VAL A 134 7.93 2.89 -18.90
N THR A 135 6.88 3.25 -18.18
CA THR A 135 5.74 3.97 -18.74
C THR A 135 5.29 5.05 -17.77
N THR A 136 4.81 6.15 -18.32
CA THR A 136 4.38 7.32 -17.55
C THR A 136 3.02 7.77 -18.03
N ASN A 137 2.24 8.36 -17.13
CA ASN A 137 0.95 8.93 -17.48
C ASN A 137 0.71 10.21 -16.68
N LYS A 138 0.26 11.26 -17.37
CA LYS A 138 -0.18 12.48 -16.71
C LYS A 138 -1.60 12.26 -16.20
N LEU A 139 -1.77 12.35 -14.89
CA LEU A 139 -3.05 12.17 -14.22
C LEU A 139 -3.62 13.54 -13.84
N ASN A 140 -4.93 13.72 -14.08
CA ASN A 140 -5.66 14.95 -13.80
C ASN A 140 -6.40 14.87 -12.44
N PHE A 141 -5.73 14.34 -11.42
CA PHE A 141 -6.27 14.27 -10.06
C PHE A 141 -5.61 15.30 -9.15
N GLU A 142 -6.35 15.75 -8.13
CA GLU A 142 -5.84 16.63 -7.07
C GLU A 142 -5.53 15.87 -5.77
N ASP A 143 -6.14 14.68 -5.60
CA ASP A 143 -5.96 13.83 -4.44
C ASP A 143 -4.85 12.80 -4.62
N LEU A 144 -3.89 12.78 -3.67
CA LEU A 144 -2.73 11.89 -3.71
C LEU A 144 -3.12 10.41 -3.70
N LEU A 145 -4.13 10.01 -2.90
CA LEU A 145 -4.55 8.61 -2.80
C LEU A 145 -5.17 8.12 -4.10
N ILE A 146 -5.95 8.98 -4.77
CA ILE A 146 -6.49 8.69 -6.10
C ILE A 146 -5.35 8.58 -7.12
N GLY A 147 -4.34 9.44 -7.04
CA GLY A 147 -3.15 9.38 -7.87
C GLY A 147 -2.36 8.07 -7.70
N GLU A 148 -2.15 7.61 -6.46
CA GLU A 148 -1.46 6.34 -6.15
C GLU A 148 -2.27 5.15 -6.72
N ALA A 149 -3.57 5.10 -6.44
CA ALA A 149 -4.45 4.04 -6.94
C ALA A 149 -4.53 4.02 -8.48
N GLY A 150 -4.67 5.18 -9.10
CA GLY A 150 -4.68 5.33 -10.56
C GLY A 150 -3.36 4.91 -11.21
N THR A 151 -2.23 5.18 -10.55
CA THR A 151 -0.92 4.73 -11.05
C THR A 151 -0.76 3.21 -10.94
N CYS A 152 -1.23 2.59 -9.85
CA CYS A 152 -1.29 1.14 -9.73
C CYS A 152 -2.16 0.51 -10.82
N GLN A 153 -3.35 1.05 -11.05
CA GLN A 153 -4.24 0.57 -12.11
C GLN A 153 -3.58 0.67 -13.48
N PHE A 154 -3.00 1.82 -13.80
CA PHE A 154 -2.27 2.04 -15.06
C PHE A 154 -1.10 1.05 -15.23
N ALA A 155 -0.37 0.75 -14.15
CA ALA A 155 0.67 -0.26 -14.18
C ALA A 155 0.08 -1.63 -14.56
N MET A 156 -1.01 -2.05 -13.92
CA MET A 156 -1.67 -3.34 -14.17
C MET A 156 -2.25 -3.44 -15.59
N GLU A 157 -2.83 -2.36 -16.11
CA GLU A 157 -3.30 -2.31 -17.50
C GLU A 157 -2.15 -2.57 -18.49
N LYS A 158 -0.97 -2.00 -18.23
CA LYS A 158 0.23 -2.27 -19.05
C LYS A 158 0.69 -3.71 -18.96
N VAL A 159 0.62 -4.33 -17.78
CA VAL A 159 0.93 -5.75 -17.60
C VAL A 159 0.02 -6.64 -18.43
N VAL A 160 -1.27 -6.38 -18.37
CA VAL A 160 -2.30 -7.11 -19.13
C VAL A 160 -2.08 -6.92 -20.64
N LEU A 161 -1.81 -5.69 -21.09
CA LEU A 161 -1.53 -5.39 -22.50
C LEU A 161 -0.27 -6.11 -23.01
N LEU A 162 0.76 -6.24 -22.17
CA LEU A 162 2.00 -6.95 -22.49
C LEU A 162 1.90 -8.47 -22.28
N LYS A 163 0.73 -8.98 -21.88
CA LYS A 163 0.43 -10.40 -21.67
C LYS A 163 1.36 -11.08 -20.66
N TYR A 164 1.82 -10.35 -19.64
CA TYR A 164 2.49 -11.01 -18.53
C TYR A 164 1.49 -11.79 -17.69
N PHE A 165 1.94 -12.96 -17.21
CA PHE A 165 1.16 -13.79 -16.31
C PHE A 165 1.34 -13.31 -14.87
N PHE A 166 0.23 -13.29 -14.13
CA PHE A 166 0.27 -13.08 -12.69
C PHE A 166 0.62 -14.40 -12.03
N VAL A 167 1.66 -14.40 -11.19
CA VAL A 167 2.00 -15.56 -10.37
C VAL A 167 1.04 -15.55 -9.17
N ASN A 168 0.31 -16.66 -8.99
CA ASN A 168 -0.56 -16.88 -7.83
C ASN A 168 0.26 -17.30 -6.61
#